data_AF-A0A0F9QPI5-F1
#
_entry.id   AF-A0A0F9QPI5-F1
#
_cell.length_a   1.000
_cell.length_b   1.000
_cell.length_c   1.000
_cell.angle_alpha   90.00
_cell.angle_beta   90.00
_cell.angle_gamma   90.00
#
_symmetry.space_group_name_H-M   'P 1'
#
loop_
_entity.id
_entity.type
_entity.pdbx_description
1 polymer ?
#
loop_
_entity_poly.entity_id
_entity_poly.type
_entity_poly.pdbx_seq_one_letter_code
_entity_poly.pdbx_strand_id
1 'polypeptide(L)'
;MQVEYAPAMANTIKIQYMEVTKLPPADVNPKKHDIEQLKQSLQRFGMVAPIILNETTGKLVVGHGRKEALLALQKDGADPPNRIRVTRGKWMVPVLRGIDFASAEDARAYLLADNRLTEIGGWDSDALMKELQALSAEGPEMLLGIGWSDKELEKLLAEGQDFEDGRPGVTDQSEAERFLESTIKQLAMFWNAKDYDEVLDMLERVMVREELDNHSAVLKWLLEQYCEKNPEETADDPQADSDED
;
A
#
# COMPACT_ATOMS: atom_id res chain seq x y z
N MET A 1 -9.75 18.60 22.49
CA MET A 1 -8.56 19.41 22.83
C MET A 1 -8.00 19.94 21.53
N GLN A 2 -8.14 21.25 21.24
CA GLN A 2 -7.51 21.84 20.06
C GLN A 2 -6.02 22.02 20.38
N VAL A 3 -5.17 21.27 19.67
CA VAL A 3 -3.72 21.49 19.72
C VAL A 3 -3.42 22.59 18.70
N GLU A 4 -2.99 23.75 19.17
CA GLU A 4 -2.40 24.76 18.29
C GLU A 4 -1.02 24.25 17.85
N TYR A 5 -0.87 24.00 16.55
CA TYR A 5 0.42 23.67 15.95
C TYR A 5 1.17 24.97 15.65
N ALA A 6 2.40 25.11 16.15
CA ALA A 6 3.28 26.19 15.74
C ALA A 6 3.57 26.06 14.22
N PRO A 7 3.48 27.14 13.44
CA PRO A 7 3.78 27.09 12.02
C PRO A 7 5.25 26.67 11.81
N ALA A 8 5.49 25.87 10.76
CA ALA A 8 6.85 25.51 10.36
C ALA A 8 7.69 26.78 10.12
N MET A 9 8.95 26.75 10.54
CA MET A 9 9.87 27.88 10.39
C MET A 9 10.05 28.20 8.89
N ALA A 10 9.98 29.49 8.54
CA ALA A 10 10.05 29.95 7.15
C ALA A 10 11.48 29.88 6.59
N ASN A 11 11.95 28.67 6.29
CA ASN A 11 13.19 28.43 5.58
C ASN A 11 12.92 28.15 4.10
N THR A 12 13.74 28.73 3.22
CA THR A 12 13.67 28.46 1.79
C THR A 12 14.11 27.02 1.52
N ILE A 13 13.20 26.21 1.02
CA ILE A 13 13.47 24.83 0.61
C ILE A 13 14.37 24.82 -0.63
N LYS A 14 15.38 23.95 -0.64
CA LYS A 14 16.31 23.79 -1.77
C LYS A 14 16.71 22.33 -1.98
N ILE A 15 17.08 21.99 -3.21
CA ILE A 15 17.68 20.68 -3.52
C ILE A 15 19.20 20.80 -3.48
N GLN A 16 19.84 19.94 -2.68
CA GLN A 16 21.29 19.80 -2.63
C GLN A 16 21.70 18.36 -2.93
N TYR A 17 22.73 18.20 -3.76
CA TYR A 17 23.30 16.89 -4.05
C TYR A 17 24.28 16.46 -2.95
N MET A 18 24.01 15.34 -2.29
CA MET A 18 24.79 14.83 -1.16
C MET A 18 25.19 13.37 -1.38
N GLU A 19 26.34 12.96 -0.86
CA GLU A 19 26.82 11.58 -0.98
C GLU A 19 25.88 10.63 -0.21
N VAL A 20 25.31 9.63 -0.89
CA VAL A 20 24.30 8.73 -0.32
C VAL A 20 24.78 7.98 0.92
N THR A 21 26.05 7.58 0.95
CA THR A 21 26.68 6.86 2.07
C THR A 21 26.86 7.73 3.31
N LYS A 22 26.83 9.06 3.16
CA LYS A 22 26.98 10.03 4.26
C LYS A 22 25.66 10.54 4.80
N LEU A 23 24.53 10.10 4.24
CA LEU A 23 23.21 10.50 4.74
C LEU A 23 22.91 9.78 6.06
N PRO A 24 22.78 10.51 7.19
CA PRO A 24 22.56 9.91 8.50
C PRO A 24 21.12 9.37 8.60
N PRO A 25 20.92 8.10 8.99
CA PRO A 25 19.58 7.52 9.11
C PRO A 25 18.76 8.20 10.21
N ALA A 26 17.45 7.97 10.22
CA ALA A 26 16.64 8.23 11.41
C ALA A 26 17.02 7.27 12.53
N ASP A 27 16.71 7.63 13.77
CA ASP A 27 16.94 6.76 14.94
C ASP A 27 16.08 5.50 14.88
N VAL A 28 14.84 5.64 14.43
CA VAL A 28 13.88 4.55 14.28
C VAL A 28 13.05 4.81 13.02
N ASN A 29 12.93 3.81 12.16
CA ASN A 29 11.97 3.80 11.05
C ASN A 29 11.15 2.51 11.12
N PRO A 30 9.87 2.58 11.53
CA PRO A 30 9.05 1.38 11.67
C PRO A 30 8.56 0.81 10.33
N LYS A 31 8.62 1.59 9.23
CA LYS A 31 8.18 1.14 7.91
C LYS A 31 9.24 0.25 7.27
N LYS A 32 8.84 -0.98 6.95
CA LYS A 32 9.62 -1.88 6.09
C LYS A 32 9.47 -1.44 4.63
N HIS A 33 10.52 -1.66 3.84
CA HIS A 33 10.54 -1.33 2.43
C HIS A 33 10.79 -2.60 1.60
N ASP A 34 10.09 -2.73 0.49
CA ASP A 34 10.46 -3.71 -0.54
C ASP A 34 11.65 -3.13 -1.33
N ILE A 35 12.85 -3.57 -0.97
CA ILE A 35 14.08 -3.07 -1.55
C ILE A 35 14.21 -3.47 -3.02
N GLU A 36 13.76 -4.66 -3.41
CA GLU A 36 13.89 -5.11 -4.80
C GLU A 36 12.97 -4.31 -5.72
N GLN A 37 11.73 -4.04 -5.29
CA GLN A 37 10.84 -3.16 -6.05
C GLN A 37 11.38 -1.73 -6.14
N LEU A 38 11.95 -1.20 -5.05
CA LEU A 38 12.59 0.12 -5.07
C LEU A 38 13.81 0.15 -6.00
N LYS A 39 14.62 -0.92 -6.06
CA LYS A 39 15.74 -1.02 -7.00
C LYS A 39 15.25 -0.98 -8.44
N GLN A 40 14.22 -1.75 -8.78
CA GLN A 40 13.63 -1.74 -10.13
C GLN A 40 13.07 -0.36 -10.48
N SER A 41 12.31 0.24 -9.55
CA SER A 41 11.75 1.58 -9.71
C SER A 41 12.83 2.63 -9.94
N LEU A 42 13.91 2.60 -9.16
CA LEU A 42 15.05 3.49 -9.32
C LEU A 42 15.76 3.27 -10.66
N GLN A 43 16.01 2.03 -11.06
CA GLN A 43 16.66 1.72 -12.34
C GLN A 43 15.83 2.20 -13.52
N ARG A 44 14.50 2.04 -13.47
CA ARG A 44 13.59 2.45 -14.55
C ARG A 44 13.34 3.95 -14.59
N PHE A 45 12.92 4.54 -13.47
CA PHE A 45 12.45 5.92 -13.42
C PHE A 45 13.51 6.92 -12.95
N GLY A 46 14.63 6.43 -12.40
CA GLY A 46 15.63 7.24 -11.73
C GLY A 46 15.14 7.77 -10.38
N MET A 47 15.91 8.69 -9.82
CA MET A 47 15.57 9.35 -8.56
C MET A 47 14.55 10.48 -8.79
N VAL A 48 13.26 10.14 -8.84
CA VAL A 48 12.16 11.11 -9.08
C VAL A 48 11.85 11.92 -7.81
N ALA A 49 11.70 11.24 -6.67
CA ALA A 49 11.38 11.88 -5.40
C ALA A 49 12.63 12.03 -4.52
N PRO A 50 13.01 13.25 -4.09
CA PRO A 50 14.22 13.47 -3.29
C PRO A 50 14.13 12.82 -1.91
N ILE A 51 15.29 12.66 -1.27
CA ILE A 51 15.39 12.33 0.16
C ILE A 51 15.20 13.63 0.96
N ILE A 52 14.55 13.57 2.12
CA ILE A 52 14.34 14.76 2.97
C ILE A 52 15.21 14.67 4.22
N LEU A 53 16.00 15.71 4.46
CA LEU A 53 16.83 15.85 5.66
C LEU A 53 16.23 16.93 6.56
N ASN A 54 16.10 16.59 7.85
CA ASN A 54 15.73 17.55 8.88
C ASN A 54 16.98 18.31 9.33
N GLU A 55 16.99 19.64 9.18
CA GLU A 55 18.12 20.49 9.56
C GLU A 55 18.31 20.54 11.09
N THR A 56 17.22 20.51 11.86
CA THR A 56 17.24 20.54 13.35
C THR A 56 17.93 19.31 13.94
N THR A 57 17.64 18.11 13.41
CA THR A 57 18.24 16.86 13.93
C THR A 57 19.45 16.40 13.13
N GLY A 58 19.64 16.94 11.92
CA GLY A 58 20.59 16.48 10.93
C GLY A 58 20.25 15.12 10.32
N LYS A 59 19.09 14.51 10.62
CA LYS A 59 18.74 13.13 10.23
C LYS A 59 17.76 13.08 9.07
N LEU A 60 17.71 11.94 8.37
CA LEU A 60 16.69 11.69 7.37
C LEU A 60 15.31 11.58 8.03
N VAL A 61 14.33 12.25 7.41
CA VAL A 61 12.92 12.14 7.81
C VAL A 61 12.10 11.36 6.77
N VAL A 62 12.44 11.46 5.48
CA VAL A 62 11.78 10.73 4.37
C VAL A 62 12.83 10.21 3.40
N GLY A 63 12.57 9.03 2.82
CA GLY A 63 13.39 8.45 1.75
C GLY A 63 14.37 7.37 2.22
N HIS A 64 14.15 6.75 3.38
CA HIS A 64 14.99 5.66 3.91
C HIS A 64 15.07 4.47 2.95
N GLY A 65 13.93 3.99 2.44
CA GLY A 65 13.91 2.89 1.46
C GLY A 65 14.70 3.23 0.19
N ARG A 66 14.61 4.46 -0.32
CA ARG A 66 15.39 4.90 -1.49
C ARG A 66 16.89 4.91 -1.18
N LYS A 67 17.29 5.39 -0.01
CA LYS A 67 18.69 5.32 0.43
C LYS A 67 19.17 3.86 0.47
N GLU A 68 18.40 2.97 1.09
CA GLU A 68 18.74 1.55 1.22
C GLU A 68 18.86 0.87 -0.15
N ALA A 69 17.89 1.07 -1.05
CA ALA A 69 17.93 0.54 -2.41
C ALA A 69 19.11 1.07 -3.22
N LEU A 70 19.48 2.36 -3.08
CA LEU A 70 20.65 2.92 -3.74
C LEU A 70 21.97 2.35 -3.21
N LEU A 71 22.07 2.12 -1.91
CA LEU A 71 23.23 1.45 -1.32
C LEU A 71 23.35 0.00 -1.80
N ALA A 72 22.21 -0.69 -1.94
CA ALA A 72 22.15 -2.04 -2.49
C ALA A 72 22.60 -2.05 -3.97
N LEU A 73 22.07 -1.17 -4.82
CA LEU A 73 22.50 -1.04 -6.22
C LEU A 73 23.99 -0.74 -6.36
N GLN A 74 24.50 0.18 -5.54
CA GLN A 74 25.93 0.51 -5.55
C GLN A 74 26.78 -0.70 -5.14
N LYS A 75 26.34 -1.49 -4.15
CA LYS A 75 27.01 -2.72 -3.72
C LYS A 75 26.97 -3.80 -4.80
N ASP A 76 25.86 -3.91 -5.52
CA ASP A 76 25.66 -4.86 -6.61
C ASP A 76 26.44 -4.47 -7.89
N GLY A 77 27.07 -3.30 -7.91
CA GLY A 77 27.87 -2.81 -9.03
C GLY A 77 27.04 -2.27 -10.20
N ALA A 78 25.77 -1.94 -9.96
CA ALA A 78 24.90 -1.35 -10.97
C ALA A 78 25.36 0.07 -11.35
N ASP A 79 24.97 0.52 -12.54
CA ASP A 79 25.15 1.92 -12.93
C ASP A 79 24.25 2.86 -12.09
N PRO A 80 24.69 4.11 -11.84
CA PRO A 80 23.90 5.08 -11.10
C PRO A 80 22.58 5.38 -11.82
N PRO A 81 21.43 5.24 -11.14
CA PRO A 81 20.14 5.64 -11.70
C PRO A 81 20.09 7.09 -12.18
N ASN A 82 19.16 7.39 -13.10
CA ASN A 82 18.99 8.75 -13.62
C ASN A 82 18.77 9.77 -12.47
N ARG A 83 19.30 10.99 -12.66
CA ARG A 83 19.33 12.11 -11.69
C ARG A 83 20.25 11.89 -10.48
N ILE A 84 21.06 10.83 -10.46
CA ILE A 84 22.21 10.69 -9.55
C ILE A 84 23.46 11.22 -10.25
N ARG A 85 24.21 12.07 -9.56
CA ARG A 85 25.49 12.59 -10.07
C ARG A 85 26.62 11.75 -9.52
N VAL A 86 27.57 11.37 -10.35
CA VAL A 86 28.80 10.70 -9.89
C VAL A 86 29.90 11.72 -9.70
N THR A 87 30.49 11.75 -8.52
CA THR A 87 31.66 12.60 -8.23
C THR A 87 32.72 11.76 -7.56
N ARG A 88 33.87 11.56 -8.23
CA ARG A 88 34.98 10.72 -7.73
C ARG A 88 34.52 9.31 -7.32
N GLY A 89 33.67 8.67 -8.13
CA GLY A 89 33.10 7.34 -7.85
C GLY A 89 32.03 7.31 -6.75
N LYS A 90 31.61 8.46 -6.22
CA LYS A 90 30.55 8.56 -5.21
C LYS A 90 29.23 8.99 -5.82
N TRP A 91 28.15 8.35 -5.37
CA TRP A 91 26.79 8.64 -5.82
C TRP A 91 26.23 9.80 -5.02
N MET A 92 26.00 10.91 -5.70
CA MET A 92 25.42 12.11 -5.15
C MET A 92 23.93 12.13 -5.49
N VAL A 93 23.09 12.11 -4.46
CA VAL A 93 21.63 12.02 -4.59
C VAL A 93 21.00 13.38 -4.28
N PRO A 94 19.87 13.74 -4.93
CA PRO A 94 19.12 14.94 -4.58
C PRO A 94 18.51 14.81 -3.18
N VAL A 95 18.85 15.76 -2.31
CA VAL A 95 18.32 15.89 -0.96
C VAL A 95 17.59 17.21 -0.84
N LEU A 96 16.34 17.16 -0.39
CA LEU A 96 15.56 18.31 0.01
C LEU A 96 16.08 18.83 1.36
N ARG A 97 16.50 20.09 1.37
CA ARG A 97 17.13 20.82 2.48
C ARG A 97 16.32 22.05 2.83
N GLY A 98 16.58 22.62 4.00
CA GLY A 98 15.81 23.74 4.56
C GLY A 98 14.50 23.29 5.22
N ILE A 99 14.40 22.01 5.58
CA ILE A 99 13.26 21.45 6.31
C ILE A 99 13.62 21.41 7.79
N ASP A 100 12.89 22.18 8.58
CA ASP A 100 12.98 22.22 10.03
C ASP A 100 11.63 21.86 10.64
N PHE A 101 11.69 21.26 11.81
CA PHE A 101 10.52 20.96 12.64
C PHE A 101 10.66 21.71 13.95
N ALA A 102 9.55 22.02 14.62
CA ALA A 102 9.58 22.73 15.89
C ALA A 102 10.32 21.93 16.99
N SER A 103 10.36 20.60 16.86
CA SER A 103 11.07 19.69 17.75
C SER A 103 11.56 18.42 17.05
N ALA A 104 12.42 17.65 17.71
CA ALA A 104 12.81 16.32 17.23
C ALA A 104 11.62 15.35 17.28
N GLU A 105 10.70 15.55 18.22
CA GLU A 105 9.44 14.82 18.37
C GLU A 105 8.54 15.05 17.16
N ASP A 106 8.38 16.30 16.72
CA ASP A 106 7.58 16.65 15.53
C ASP A 106 8.16 16.04 14.26
N ALA A 107 9.49 15.99 14.15
CA ALA A 107 10.12 15.32 13.03
C ALA A 107 9.84 13.81 13.00
N ARG A 108 9.84 13.15 14.18
CA ARG A 108 9.47 11.74 14.28
C ARG A 108 7.98 11.54 13.99
N ALA A 109 7.13 12.44 14.48
CA ALA A 109 5.69 12.42 14.18
C ALA A 109 5.42 12.59 12.68
N TYR A 110 6.14 13.50 12.02
CA TYR A 110 6.04 13.69 10.58
C TYR A 110 6.50 12.45 9.80
N LEU A 111 7.59 11.78 10.21
CA LEU A 111 8.01 10.52 9.59
C LEU A 111 6.89 9.47 9.63
N LEU A 112 6.19 9.34 10.76
CA LEU A 112 5.05 8.42 10.89
C LEU A 112 3.87 8.88 10.02
N ALA A 113 3.59 10.18 10.00
CA ALA A 113 2.51 10.74 9.20
C ALA A 113 2.74 10.54 7.70
N ASP A 114 3.94 10.83 7.18
CA ASP A 114 4.31 10.63 5.76
C ASP A 114 4.06 9.18 5.32
N ASN A 115 4.48 8.22 6.15
CA ASN A 115 4.25 6.80 5.92
C ASN A 115 2.76 6.43 5.97
N ARG A 116 2.05 6.84 7.03
CA ARG A 116 0.66 6.45 7.27
C ARG A 116 -0.31 7.11 6.30
N LEU A 117 -0.11 8.38 5.98
CA LEU A 117 -0.94 9.12 5.02
C LEU A 117 -0.87 8.51 3.62
N THR A 118 0.29 7.96 3.25
CA THR A 118 0.44 7.19 2.01
C THR A 118 -0.33 5.86 2.07
N GLU A 119 -0.32 5.17 3.22
CA GLU A 119 -0.99 3.88 3.38
C GLU A 119 -2.52 3.98 3.45
N ILE A 120 -3.06 5.03 4.08
CA ILE A 120 -4.51 5.19 4.23
C ILE A 120 -5.20 5.78 3.00
N GLY A 121 -4.43 6.37 2.07
CA GLY A 121 -4.99 6.94 0.85
C GLY A 121 -5.70 5.89 -0.02
N GLY A 122 -5.31 4.62 0.12
CA GLY A 122 -5.89 3.51 -0.64
C GLY A 122 -5.74 3.70 -2.14
N TRP A 123 -6.45 2.87 -2.90
CA TRP A 123 -6.59 2.99 -4.34
C TRP A 123 -8.06 3.07 -4.70
N ASP A 124 -8.37 3.88 -5.71
CA ASP A 124 -9.61 3.72 -6.48
C ASP A 124 -9.40 2.52 -7.40
N SER A 125 -10.07 1.41 -7.10
CA SER A 125 -9.85 0.12 -7.79
C SER A 125 -10.15 0.21 -9.27
N ASP A 126 -11.23 0.89 -9.67
CA ASP A 126 -11.65 1.01 -11.07
C ASP A 126 -10.65 1.84 -11.86
N ALA A 127 -10.24 2.98 -11.29
CA ALA A 127 -9.25 3.85 -11.91
C ALA A 127 -7.88 3.17 -12.01
N LEU A 128 -7.46 2.46 -10.96
CA LEU A 128 -6.20 1.71 -10.92
C LEU A 128 -6.19 0.63 -12.01
N MET A 129 -7.24 -0.17 -12.08
CA MET A 129 -7.33 -1.28 -13.01
C MET A 129 -7.31 -0.82 -14.46
N LYS A 130 -8.07 0.23 -14.79
CA LYS A 130 -8.06 0.83 -16.12
C LYS A 130 -6.67 1.31 -16.52
N GLU A 131 -5.94 1.93 -15.60
CA GLU A 131 -4.58 2.40 -15.86
C GLU A 131 -3.60 1.23 -16.04
N LEU A 132 -3.69 0.19 -15.20
CA LEU A 132 -2.85 -1.01 -15.32
C LEU A 132 -3.08 -1.75 -16.66
N GLN A 133 -4.33 -1.86 -17.10
CA GLN A 133 -4.68 -2.45 -18.40
C GLN A 133 -4.15 -1.60 -19.55
N ALA A 134 -4.31 -0.28 -19.48
CA ALA A 134 -3.79 0.64 -20.50
C ALA A 134 -2.26 0.54 -20.61
N LEU A 135 -1.54 0.53 -19.48
CA LEU A 135 -0.09 0.36 -19.46
C LEU A 135 0.33 -1.01 -19.99
N SER A 136 -0.37 -2.09 -19.61
CA SER A 136 -0.11 -3.44 -20.09
C SER A 136 -0.26 -3.55 -21.62
N ALA A 137 -1.26 -2.85 -22.19
CA ALA A 137 -1.50 -2.82 -23.64
C ALA A 137 -0.38 -2.09 -24.42
N GLU A 138 0.31 -1.13 -23.81
CA GLU A 138 1.48 -0.46 -24.40
C GLU A 138 2.74 -1.36 -24.35
N GLY A 139 2.80 -2.31 -23.42
CA GLY A 139 3.84 -3.34 -23.34
C GLY A 139 4.08 -3.85 -21.91
N PRO A 140 4.45 -5.14 -21.71
CA PRO A 140 4.65 -5.70 -20.38
C PRO A 140 5.76 -5.01 -19.57
N GLU A 141 6.76 -4.42 -20.24
CA GLU A 141 7.80 -3.61 -19.61
C GLU A 141 7.25 -2.36 -18.91
N MET A 142 6.04 -1.94 -19.27
CA MET A 142 5.39 -0.79 -18.67
C MET A 142 4.96 -1.04 -17.22
N LEU A 143 4.92 -2.30 -16.79
CA LEU A 143 4.58 -2.71 -15.44
C LEU A 143 5.81 -3.03 -14.57
N LEU A 144 7.04 -2.84 -15.07
CA LEU A 144 8.25 -3.15 -14.29
C LEU A 144 8.57 -2.04 -13.27
N GLY A 145 8.79 -2.37 -12.00
CA GLY A 145 9.21 -1.40 -10.98
C GLY A 145 8.16 -0.35 -10.60
N ILE A 146 6.87 -0.58 -10.88
CA ILE A 146 5.75 0.26 -10.41
C ILE A 146 5.33 -0.06 -8.98
N GLY A 147 5.94 -1.07 -8.35
CA GLY A 147 5.72 -1.40 -6.93
C GLY A 147 4.76 -2.56 -6.68
N TRP A 148 4.26 -3.22 -7.73
CA TRP A 148 3.55 -4.49 -7.65
C TRP A 148 4.44 -5.63 -8.15
N SER A 149 4.40 -6.77 -7.46
CA SER A 149 5.03 -8.00 -7.93
C SER A 149 4.26 -8.59 -9.12
N ASP A 150 4.93 -9.42 -9.91
CA ASP A 150 4.32 -10.08 -11.07
C ASP A 150 3.03 -10.84 -10.68
N LYS A 151 3.05 -11.52 -9.52
CA LYS A 151 1.87 -12.23 -8.99
C LYS A 151 0.72 -11.30 -8.60
N GLU A 152 1.03 -10.15 -8.00
CA GLU A 152 -0.01 -9.16 -7.65
C GLU A 152 -0.60 -8.54 -8.92
N LEU A 153 0.21 -8.28 -9.94
CA LEU A 153 -0.27 -7.77 -11.22
C LEU A 153 -1.14 -8.78 -11.96
N GLU A 154 -0.72 -10.06 -12.00
CA GLU A 154 -1.52 -11.14 -12.56
C GLU A 154 -2.89 -11.24 -11.88
N LYS A 155 -2.92 -11.18 -10.53
CA LYS A 155 -4.16 -11.20 -9.75
C LYS A 155 -5.05 -9.98 -10.05
N LEU A 156 -4.49 -8.76 -10.01
CA LEU A 156 -5.24 -7.53 -10.27
C LEU A 156 -5.79 -7.47 -11.70
N LEU A 157 -5.03 -7.93 -12.69
CA LEU A 157 -5.45 -7.95 -14.08
C LEU A 157 -6.49 -9.06 -14.36
N ALA A 158 -6.41 -10.20 -13.67
CA ALA A 158 -7.39 -11.29 -13.76
C ALA A 158 -8.71 -10.92 -13.08
N GLU A 159 -8.68 -10.36 -11.87
CA GLU A 159 -9.87 -9.88 -11.16
C GLU A 159 -10.63 -8.85 -12.00
N GLY A 160 -9.91 -7.99 -12.74
CA GLY A 160 -10.51 -7.03 -13.65
C GLY A 160 -11.22 -7.59 -14.87
N GLN A 161 -10.94 -8.83 -15.24
CA GLN A 161 -11.68 -9.53 -16.29
C GLN A 161 -12.96 -10.16 -15.72
N ASP A 162 -12.95 -10.60 -14.46
CA ASP A 162 -14.13 -11.17 -13.80
C ASP A 162 -15.21 -10.12 -13.49
N PHE A 163 -14.85 -8.83 -13.35
CA PHE A 163 -15.82 -7.74 -13.20
C PHE A 163 -16.67 -7.47 -14.45
N GLU A 164 -16.21 -7.81 -15.66
CA GLU A 164 -17.05 -7.75 -16.86
C GLU A 164 -18.05 -8.92 -16.93
N ASP A 165 -17.74 -10.06 -16.31
CA ASP A 165 -18.54 -11.30 -16.38
C ASP A 165 -19.38 -11.59 -15.12
N GLY A 166 -19.28 -10.77 -14.07
CA GLY A 166 -20.14 -10.82 -12.89
C GLY A 166 -19.99 -12.09 -12.04
N ARG A 167 -18.83 -12.77 -12.09
CA ARG A 167 -18.59 -13.99 -11.31
C ARG A 167 -17.86 -13.67 -10.00
N PRO A 168 -18.29 -14.25 -8.86
CA PRO A 168 -17.56 -14.09 -7.61
C PRO A 168 -16.21 -14.82 -7.69
N GLY A 169 -15.13 -14.13 -7.33
CA GLY A 169 -13.80 -14.70 -7.23
C GLY A 169 -13.72 -15.77 -6.13
N VAL A 170 -13.09 -16.91 -6.42
CA VAL A 170 -12.87 -17.99 -5.45
C VAL A 170 -11.55 -17.75 -4.73
N THR A 171 -11.57 -17.71 -3.40
CA THR A 171 -10.35 -17.61 -2.57
C THR A 171 -9.51 -18.88 -2.70
N ASP A 172 -8.21 -18.73 -2.99
CA ASP A 172 -7.23 -19.82 -2.98
C ASP A 172 -7.13 -20.44 -1.57
N GLN A 173 -7.22 -21.77 -1.48
CA GLN A 173 -7.13 -22.53 -0.23
C GLN A 173 -5.80 -22.30 0.51
N SER A 174 -4.71 -21.99 -0.20
CA SER A 174 -3.41 -21.71 0.43
C SER A 174 -3.33 -20.33 1.11
N GLU A 175 -4.15 -19.36 0.66
CA GLU A 175 -4.33 -18.08 1.34
C GLU A 175 -5.23 -18.24 2.57
N ALA A 176 -6.22 -19.14 2.53
CA ALA A 176 -7.10 -19.45 3.66
C ALA A 176 -6.32 -19.96 4.88
N GLU A 177 -5.34 -20.84 4.69
CA GLU A 177 -4.51 -21.38 5.78
C GLU A 177 -3.69 -20.31 6.50
N ARG A 178 -3.09 -19.36 5.76
CA ARG A 178 -2.38 -18.21 6.36
C ARG A 178 -3.34 -17.20 6.99
N PHE A 179 -4.54 -17.07 6.44
CA PHE A 179 -5.59 -16.23 7.01
C PHE A 179 -6.10 -16.77 8.35
N LEU A 180 -6.14 -18.10 8.56
CA LEU A 180 -6.63 -18.76 9.77
C LEU A 180 -5.86 -18.39 11.05
N GLU A 181 -4.60 -17.97 10.95
CA GLU A 181 -3.77 -17.58 12.11
C GLU A 181 -4.01 -16.13 12.60
N SER A 182 -4.72 -15.30 11.82
CA SER A 182 -5.03 -13.92 12.21
C SER A 182 -6.20 -13.81 13.19
N THR A 183 -6.15 -12.88 14.16
CA THR A 183 -7.24 -12.63 15.12
C THR A 183 -8.43 -11.88 14.50
N ILE A 184 -8.25 -11.28 13.31
CA ILE A 184 -9.27 -10.53 12.58
C ILE A 184 -9.39 -11.14 11.18
N LYS A 185 -10.55 -11.68 10.84
CA LYS A 185 -10.88 -12.14 9.48
C LYS A 185 -11.58 -11.01 8.74
N GLN A 186 -11.19 -10.77 7.49
CA GLN A 186 -11.78 -9.74 6.65
C GLN A 186 -12.44 -10.41 5.44
N LEU A 187 -13.70 -10.08 5.19
CA LEU A 187 -14.42 -10.40 3.96
C LEU A 187 -14.44 -9.15 3.09
N ALA A 188 -13.91 -9.24 1.87
CA ALA A 188 -14.02 -8.19 0.88
C ALA A 188 -15.18 -8.52 -0.06
N MET A 189 -16.15 -7.61 -0.16
CA MET A 189 -17.25 -7.69 -1.11
C MET A 189 -17.08 -6.57 -2.11
N PHE A 190 -17.33 -6.89 -3.38
CA PHE A 190 -17.15 -5.95 -4.46
C PHE A 190 -18.49 -5.70 -5.17
N TRP A 191 -18.73 -4.45 -5.48
CA TRP A 191 -19.89 -3.98 -6.23
C TRP A 191 -19.42 -2.99 -7.28
N ASN A 192 -20.14 -2.89 -8.39
CA ASN A 192 -19.95 -1.78 -9.30
C ASN A 192 -20.52 -0.49 -8.67
N ALA A 193 -20.06 0.68 -9.15
CA ALA A 193 -20.44 1.97 -8.58
C ALA A 193 -21.96 2.23 -8.57
N LYS A 194 -22.70 1.67 -9.53
CA LYS A 194 -24.15 1.85 -9.64
C LYS A 194 -24.90 1.04 -8.58
N ASP A 195 -24.42 -0.17 -8.30
CA ASP A 195 -25.01 -1.08 -7.31
C ASP A 195 -24.54 -0.74 -5.89
N TYR A 196 -23.38 -0.10 -5.74
CA TYR A 196 -22.83 0.28 -4.43
C TYR A 196 -23.76 1.18 -3.64
N ASP A 197 -24.30 2.23 -4.27
CA ASP A 197 -25.24 3.16 -3.61
C ASP A 197 -26.53 2.44 -3.19
N GLU A 198 -27.05 1.55 -4.04
CA GLU A 198 -28.25 0.76 -3.74
C GLU A 198 -28.01 -0.21 -2.58
N VAL A 199 -26.85 -0.87 -2.56
CA VAL A 199 -26.46 -1.79 -1.49
C VAL A 199 -26.25 -1.05 -0.17
N LEU A 200 -25.62 0.13 -0.20
CA LEU A 200 -25.43 0.95 0.99
C LEU A 200 -26.80 1.37 1.58
N ASP A 201 -27.71 1.84 0.72
CA ASP A 201 -29.09 2.16 1.08
C ASP A 201 -29.81 0.96 1.72
N MET A 202 -29.63 -0.24 1.16
CA MET A 202 -30.21 -1.47 1.70
C MET A 202 -29.64 -1.82 3.07
N LEU A 203 -28.32 -1.73 3.24
CA LEU A 203 -27.64 -2.00 4.50
C LEU A 203 -28.10 -1.02 5.58
N GLU A 204 -28.16 0.28 5.28
CA GLU A 204 -28.63 1.31 6.21
C GLU A 204 -30.08 1.09 6.65
N ARG A 205 -30.96 0.69 5.72
CA ARG A 205 -32.35 0.37 6.06
C ARG A 205 -32.45 -0.80 7.03
N VAL A 206 -31.61 -1.83 6.87
CA VAL A 206 -31.56 -2.97 7.80
C VAL A 206 -30.96 -2.55 9.14
N MET A 207 -29.90 -1.73 9.16
CA MET A 207 -29.32 -1.20 10.39
C MET A 207 -30.36 -0.46 11.24
N VAL A 208 -31.13 0.44 10.61
CA VAL A 208 -32.15 1.23 11.31
C VAL A 208 -33.29 0.34 11.80
N ARG A 209 -33.73 -0.63 10.99
CA ARG A 209 -34.86 -1.49 11.34
C ARG A 209 -34.55 -2.47 12.46
N GLU A 210 -33.35 -3.06 12.43
CA GLU A 210 -32.92 -4.11 13.35
C GLU A 210 -32.04 -3.57 14.50
N GLU A 211 -31.87 -2.25 14.60
CA GLU A 211 -31.06 -1.57 15.61
C GLU A 211 -29.60 -2.07 15.66
N LEU A 212 -28.95 -2.18 14.49
CA LEU A 212 -27.59 -2.70 14.34
C LEU A 212 -26.55 -1.58 14.20
N ASP A 213 -25.39 -1.78 14.81
CA ASP A 213 -24.40 -0.72 15.01
C ASP A 213 -23.42 -0.52 13.83
N ASN A 214 -23.35 -1.48 12.89
CA ASN A 214 -22.44 -1.44 11.74
C ASN A 214 -22.85 -2.44 10.63
N HIS A 215 -22.26 -2.29 9.45
CA HIS A 215 -22.50 -3.17 8.30
C HIS A 215 -22.12 -4.64 8.56
N SER A 216 -21.12 -4.92 9.39
CA SER A 216 -20.74 -6.30 9.73
C SER A 216 -21.85 -7.01 10.53
N ALA A 217 -22.54 -6.28 11.42
CA ALA A 217 -23.69 -6.79 12.14
C ALA A 217 -24.88 -7.07 11.22
N VAL A 218 -25.11 -6.21 10.21
CA VAL A 218 -26.14 -6.45 9.17
C VAL A 218 -25.84 -7.71 8.38
N LEU A 219 -24.59 -7.88 7.92
CA LEU A 219 -24.20 -9.04 7.13
C LEU A 219 -24.39 -10.33 7.93
N LYS A 220 -23.97 -10.34 9.19
CA LYS A 220 -24.16 -11.48 10.09
C LYS A 220 -25.64 -11.79 10.29
N TRP A 221 -26.47 -10.78 10.55
CA TRP A 221 -27.91 -10.92 10.70
C TRP A 221 -28.56 -11.51 9.43
N LEU A 222 -28.18 -11.03 8.24
CA LEU A 222 -28.71 -11.55 6.97
C LEU A 222 -28.39 -13.04 6.77
N LEU A 223 -27.18 -13.46 7.13
CA LEU A 223 -26.76 -14.87 7.06
C LEU A 223 -27.54 -15.72 8.06
N GLU A 224 -27.71 -15.26 9.30
CA GLU A 224 -28.54 -15.95 10.31
C GLU A 224 -29.97 -16.14 9.81
N GLN A 225 -30.57 -15.10 9.22
CA GLN A 225 -31.91 -15.16 8.62
C GLN A 225 -31.99 -16.11 7.42
N TYR A 226 -30.91 -16.26 6.65
CA TYR A 226 -30.84 -17.23 5.56
C TYR A 226 -30.80 -18.67 6.10
N CYS A 227 -29.95 -18.94 7.09
CA CYS A 227 -29.82 -20.27 7.72
C CYS A 227 -31.12 -20.71 8.39
N GLU A 228 -31.82 -19.80 9.09
CA GLU A 228 -33.12 -20.08 9.69
C GLU A 228 -34.19 -20.48 8.65
N LYS A 229 -34.09 -19.96 7.43
CA LYS A 229 -35.03 -20.25 6.34
C LYS A 229 -34.64 -21.46 5.49
N ASN A 230 -33.37 -21.87 5.50
CA ASN A 230 -32.83 -22.97 4.68
C ASN A 230 -32.05 -23.98 5.53
N PRO A 231 -32.70 -24.66 6.50
CA PRO A 231 -32.00 -25.52 7.45
C PRO A 231 -31.33 -26.75 6.80
N GLU A 232 -31.84 -27.23 5.66
CA GLU A 232 -31.28 -28.41 4.97
C GLU A 232 -29.97 -28.13 4.21
N GLU A 233 -29.66 -26.87 3.87
CA GLU A 233 -28.39 -26.47 3.22
C GLU A 233 -27.26 -26.19 4.22
N THR A 234 -27.59 -26.14 5.51
CA THR A 234 -26.65 -25.78 6.59
C THR A 234 -26.22 -26.97 7.47
N ALA A 235 -26.73 -28.18 7.18
CA ALA A 235 -26.28 -29.39 7.84
C ALA A 235 -24.91 -29.78 7.26
N ASP A 236 -23.88 -29.84 8.12
CA ASP A 236 -22.56 -30.39 7.77
C ASP A 236 -22.76 -31.75 7.07
N ASP A 237 -22.36 -31.85 5.80
CA ASP A 237 -22.28 -33.12 5.08
C ASP A 237 -21.09 -33.92 5.64
N PRO A 238 -21.31 -35.04 6.36
CA PRO A 238 -20.22 -35.78 7.00
C PRO A 238 -19.39 -36.63 6.02
N GLN A 239 -19.63 -36.58 4.70
CA GLN A 239 -19.05 -37.54 3.74
C GLN A 239 -17.80 -37.07 2.98
N ALA A 240 -17.17 -35.94 3.32
CA ALA A 240 -15.98 -35.47 2.60
C ALA A 240 -14.63 -36.09 3.04
N ASP A 241 -14.63 -37.04 4.00
CA ASP A 241 -13.40 -37.51 4.68
C ASP A 241 -13.09 -39.01 4.48
N SER A 242 -13.44 -39.57 3.32
CA SER A 242 -12.95 -40.89 2.93
C SER A 242 -12.74 -40.97 1.43
N ASP A 243 -11.51 -40.74 0.98
CA ASP A 243 -10.90 -41.44 -0.16
C ASP A 243 -9.43 -41.00 -0.32
N GLU A 244 -8.56 -41.43 0.60
CA GLU A 244 -7.13 -41.65 0.32
C GLU A 244 -6.65 -42.88 1.10
N ASP A 245 -6.66 -44.04 0.43
CA ASP A 245 -5.85 -45.24 0.73
C ASP A 245 -5.31 -45.82 -0.60
#